data_AF-A0A3D1SHC3-F1
#
_entry.id   AF-A0A3D1SHC3-F1
#
_cell.length_a   1.000
_cell.length_b   1.000
_cell.length_c   1.000
_cell.angle_alpha   90.00
_cell.angle_beta   90.00
_cell.angle_gamma   90.00
#
_symmetry.space_group_name_H-M   'P 1'
#
loop_
_entity.id
_entity.type
_entity.pdbx_description
1 polymer ?
#
loop_
_entity_poly.entity_id
_entity_poly.type
_entity_poly.pdbx_seq_one_letter_code
_entity_poly.pdbx_strand_id
1 'polypeptide(L)'
;MIRIFLPLITLLILLSGCSDKKNEQNETPKPETRPLTFASDEAFLDFIQQAHINYMWDGAEKTSGLAPERMHIDGNYPENDADVITTGGSGFGIAGLVVGIERGFIPRTDGVARLHRIVDYLAKADRFHGIWPHWIHGPTGKVKPFGLKDNGGDLVESAFLMQGLLCVREYFKDGSENEKQLATKIDGLWR
;
A
#
# COMPACT_ATOMS: atom_id res chain seq x y z
N MET A 1 65.43 58.81 7.94
CA MET A 1 64.00 58.39 7.93
C MET A 1 63.95 57.15 7.04
N ILE A 2 63.83 55.94 7.57
CA ILE A 2 62.59 55.27 7.97
C ILE A 2 62.98 54.12 8.92
N ARG A 3 62.20 53.93 9.99
CA ARG A 3 62.44 52.98 11.10
C ARG A 3 61.86 51.60 10.78
N ILE A 4 62.63 50.56 11.10
CA ILE A 4 62.25 49.14 11.13
C ILE A 4 61.36 48.88 12.36
N PHE A 5 60.24 48.18 12.18
CA PHE A 5 59.43 47.62 13.28
C PHE A 5 58.95 46.20 12.90
N LEU A 6 59.53 45.19 13.55
CA LEU A 6 58.81 43.99 14.05
C LEU A 6 58.10 44.42 15.37
N PRO A 7 57.04 43.77 15.92
CA PRO A 7 56.65 42.35 15.88
C PRO A 7 55.10 42.21 15.65
N LEU A 8 54.39 41.08 15.72
CA LEU A 8 54.12 40.23 16.89
C LEU A 8 53.15 39.13 16.42
N ILE A 9 53.51 37.87 16.67
CA ILE A 9 52.68 36.69 16.44
C ILE A 9 51.66 36.62 17.57
N THR A 10 50.36 36.66 17.25
CA THR A 10 49.28 36.32 18.17
C THR A 10 48.58 35.06 17.70
N LEU A 11 48.89 33.97 18.40
CA LEU A 11 48.17 32.71 18.43
C LEU A 11 46.89 32.91 19.25
N LEU A 12 45.72 32.70 18.64
CA LEU A 12 44.44 32.60 19.35
C LEU A 12 43.83 31.22 19.09
N ILE A 13 43.90 30.35 20.09
CA ILE A 13 43.22 29.05 20.17
C ILE A 13 42.02 29.24 21.09
N LEU A 14 40.80 29.19 20.55
CA LEU A 14 39.51 28.99 21.24
C LEU A 14 38.49 28.68 20.12
N LEU A 15 37.53 27.74 20.13
CA LEU A 15 37.03 26.77 21.09
C LEU A 15 36.24 25.73 20.26
N SER A 16 36.19 24.50 20.78
CA SER A 16 35.47 23.33 20.26
C SER A 16 34.00 23.60 19.91
N GLY A 17 33.65 23.46 18.63
CA GLY A 17 32.28 23.24 18.18
C GLY A 17 32.00 21.75 18.04
N CYS A 18 31.68 21.06 19.15
CA CYS A 18 31.02 19.76 19.06
C CYS A 18 29.59 20.01 18.57
N SER A 19 29.34 19.73 17.29
CA SER A 19 27.99 19.58 16.80
C SER A 19 27.44 18.28 17.38
N ASP A 20 26.64 18.38 18.44
CA ASP A 20 25.78 17.29 18.89
C ASP A 20 24.85 16.91 17.74
N LYS A 21 25.25 15.89 16.98
CA LYS A 21 24.32 15.14 16.15
C LYS A 21 23.34 14.51 17.13
N LYS A 22 22.17 15.14 17.28
CA LYS A 22 20.99 14.47 17.82
C LYS A 22 20.84 13.19 17.01
N ASN A 23 21.20 12.09 17.67
CA ASN A 23 20.90 10.76 17.20
C ASN A 23 19.37 10.73 17.19
N GLU A 24 18.77 10.88 16.01
CA GLU A 24 17.38 10.52 15.78
C GLU A 24 17.29 9.03 16.12
N GLN A 25 17.03 8.76 17.39
CA GLN A 25 16.50 7.48 17.79
C GLN A 25 15.26 7.29 16.93
N ASN A 26 15.31 6.29 16.05
CA ASN A 26 14.13 5.72 15.43
C ASN A 26 13.19 5.34 16.58
N GLU A 27 12.32 6.28 16.97
CA GLU A 27 11.19 5.97 17.82
C GLU A 27 10.34 5.00 17.02
N THR A 28 10.38 3.73 17.42
CA THR A 28 9.40 2.76 17.00
C THR A 28 8.03 3.38 17.24
N PRO A 29 7.15 3.47 16.22
CA PRO A 29 5.83 4.04 16.40
C PRO A 29 5.17 3.38 17.59
N LYS A 30 4.84 4.19 18.61
CA LYS A 30 4.13 3.71 19.79
C LYS A 30 2.83 3.08 19.30
N PRO A 31 2.49 1.83 19.69
CA PRO A 31 1.29 1.19 19.19
C PRO A 31 0.10 2.09 19.52
N GLU A 32 -0.64 2.50 18.51
CA GLU A 32 -1.88 3.23 18.70
C GLU A 32 -2.76 2.38 19.61
N THR A 33 -3.04 2.89 20.81
CA THR A 33 -3.83 2.15 21.79
C THR A 33 -5.27 2.11 21.29
N ARG A 34 -5.73 0.92 20.88
CA ARG A 34 -7.13 0.66 20.50
C ARG A 34 -8.08 1.27 21.56
N PRO A 35 -9.03 2.14 21.18
CA PRO A 35 -10.03 2.66 22.10
C PRO A 35 -10.87 1.52 22.70
N LEU A 36 -11.17 1.61 24.00
CA LEU A 36 -11.99 0.63 24.73
C LEU A 36 -13.46 1.06 24.88
N THR A 37 -13.78 2.31 24.56
CA THR A 37 -15.12 2.90 24.71
C THR A 37 -15.41 3.85 23.55
N PHE A 38 -16.67 3.94 23.13
CA PHE A 38 -17.13 4.74 22.01
C PHE A 38 -18.36 5.56 22.41
N ALA A 39 -18.59 6.69 21.73
CA ALA A 39 -19.71 7.57 22.02
C ALA A 39 -21.08 6.96 21.63
N SER A 40 -21.10 6.06 20.65
CA SER A 40 -22.27 5.31 20.20
C SER A 40 -21.85 4.04 19.43
N ASP A 41 -22.82 3.20 19.07
CA ASP A 41 -22.61 2.03 18.22
C ASP A 41 -22.13 2.43 16.81
N GLU A 42 -22.63 3.55 16.27
CA GLU A 42 -22.19 4.08 14.98
C GLU A 42 -20.72 4.48 15.03
N ALA A 43 -20.30 5.20 16.08
CA ALA A 43 -18.91 5.57 16.25
C ALA A 43 -17.99 4.34 16.41
N PHE A 44 -18.49 3.27 17.04
CA PHE A 44 -17.78 2.00 17.12
C PHE A 44 -17.66 1.29 15.76
N LEU A 45 -18.75 1.25 14.99
CA LEU A 45 -18.76 0.64 13.66
C LEU A 45 -17.88 1.41 12.66
N ASP A 46 -17.88 2.75 12.71
CA ASP A 46 -16.98 3.56 11.88
C ASP A 46 -15.51 3.30 12.24
N PHE A 47 -15.17 3.20 13.53
CA PHE A 47 -13.83 2.81 13.96
C PHE A 47 -13.44 1.43 13.44
N ILE A 48 -14.33 0.43 13.52
CA ILE A 48 -14.05 -0.92 13.00
C ILE A 48 -13.79 -0.87 11.49
N GLN A 49 -14.60 -0.14 10.73
CA GLN A 49 -14.45 -0.05 9.29
C GLN A 49 -13.16 0.68 8.89
N GLN A 50 -12.82 1.77 9.57
CA GLN A 50 -11.58 2.50 9.31
C GLN A 50 -10.35 1.68 9.71
N ALA A 51 -10.38 0.96 10.83
CA ALA A 51 -9.30 0.07 11.22
C ALA A 51 -9.15 -1.12 10.24
N HIS A 52 -10.27 -1.66 9.74
CA HIS A 52 -10.25 -2.77 8.80
C HIS A 52 -9.69 -2.38 7.44
N ILE A 53 -10.05 -1.20 6.90
CA ILE A 53 -9.56 -0.76 5.59
C ILE A 53 -8.04 -0.55 5.57
N ASN A 54 -7.42 -0.31 6.73
CA ASN A 54 -5.96 -0.18 6.82
C ASN A 54 -5.20 -1.45 6.41
N TYR A 55 -5.82 -2.63 6.47
CA TYR A 55 -5.24 -3.85 5.87
C TYR A 55 -4.96 -3.68 4.37
N MET A 56 -5.86 -2.99 3.66
CA MET A 56 -5.79 -2.73 2.23
C MET A 56 -5.11 -1.41 1.88
N TRP A 57 -5.08 -0.47 2.82
CA TRP A 57 -4.52 0.85 2.58
C TRP A 57 -3.03 0.92 2.94
N ASP A 58 -2.74 0.85 4.24
CA ASP A 58 -1.39 0.90 4.81
C ASP A 58 -0.67 -0.45 4.67
N GLY A 59 -1.45 -1.52 4.78
CA GLY A 59 -0.98 -2.88 4.79
C GLY A 59 -0.77 -3.52 3.41
N ALA A 60 -1.14 -2.83 2.33
CA ALA A 60 -0.99 -3.35 0.98
C ALA A 60 0.46 -3.62 0.61
N GLU A 61 0.68 -4.62 -0.25
CA GLU A 61 2.02 -4.88 -0.77
C GLU A 61 2.51 -3.67 -1.58
N LYS A 62 3.74 -3.25 -1.30
CA LYS A 62 4.27 -1.94 -1.68
C LYS A 62 4.42 -1.73 -3.17
N THR A 63 4.50 -2.77 -4.00
CA THR A 63 4.73 -2.71 -5.46
C THR A 63 3.43 -2.74 -6.23
N SER A 64 2.55 -3.67 -5.88
CA SER A 64 1.27 -3.92 -6.52
C SER A 64 0.15 -3.01 -6.01
N GLY A 65 0.19 -2.65 -4.72
CA GLY A 65 -0.94 -2.04 -4.03
C GLY A 65 -2.08 -3.00 -3.73
N LEU A 66 -1.89 -4.31 -3.95
CA LEU A 66 -2.85 -5.39 -3.70
C LEU A 66 -2.74 -5.91 -2.26
N ALA A 67 -3.72 -6.72 -1.85
CA ALA A 67 -3.79 -7.32 -0.52
C ALA A 67 -2.70 -8.39 -0.36
N PRO A 68 -1.81 -8.31 0.65
CA PRO A 68 -1.04 -9.49 1.03
C PRO A 68 -1.99 -10.60 1.49
N GLU A 69 -1.59 -11.85 1.26
CA GLU A 69 -2.31 -13.04 1.74
C GLU A 69 -2.47 -13.02 3.27
N ARG A 70 -1.45 -12.54 3.98
CA ARG A 70 -1.42 -12.50 5.44
C ARG A 70 -0.60 -11.34 5.93
N MET A 71 -0.94 -10.89 7.15
CA MET A 71 -0.19 -9.87 7.86
C MET A 71 0.03 -10.30 9.29
N HIS A 72 1.28 -10.60 9.64
CA HIS A 72 1.68 -10.96 10.99
C HIS A 72 2.32 -9.74 11.66
N ILE A 73 1.68 -9.22 12.71
CA ILE A 73 2.12 -8.01 13.42
C ILE A 73 3.45 -8.21 14.16
N ASP A 74 3.76 -9.46 14.53
CA ASP A 74 5.05 -9.82 15.13
C ASP A 74 6.19 -9.93 14.09
N GLY A 75 5.86 -9.81 12.80
CA GLY A 75 6.82 -9.91 11.70
C GLY A 75 7.31 -11.33 11.42
N ASN A 76 6.77 -12.36 12.06
CA ASN A 76 7.22 -13.74 11.89
C ASN A 76 6.45 -14.43 10.76
N TYR A 77 7.08 -14.65 9.61
CA TYR A 77 6.48 -15.35 8.46
C TYR A 77 7.20 -16.69 8.23
N PRO A 78 6.69 -17.82 8.75
CA PRO A 78 7.35 -19.12 8.61
C PRO A 78 7.64 -19.53 7.16
N GLU A 79 6.76 -19.13 6.24
CA GLU A 79 6.87 -19.42 4.81
C GLU A 79 7.59 -18.31 4.01
N ASN A 80 8.13 -17.29 4.69
CA ASN A 80 8.79 -16.12 4.10
C ASN A 80 7.97 -15.45 2.98
N ASP A 81 6.67 -15.29 3.20
CA ASP A 81 5.69 -14.91 2.18
C ASP A 81 4.90 -13.63 2.50
N ALA A 82 5.50 -12.72 3.27
CA ALA A 82 4.90 -11.43 3.61
C ALA A 82 4.55 -10.56 2.39
N ASP A 83 5.22 -10.79 1.27
CA ASP A 83 5.05 -10.05 0.01
C ASP A 83 4.16 -10.76 -1.01
N VAL A 84 3.61 -11.92 -0.64
CA VAL A 84 2.69 -12.67 -1.49
C VAL A 84 1.31 -12.05 -1.40
N ILE A 85 0.75 -11.71 -2.55
CA ILE A 85 -0.61 -11.19 -2.65
C ILE A 85 -1.59 -12.30 -3.02
N THR A 86 -2.82 -12.16 -2.57
CA THR A 86 -3.97 -13.00 -2.93
C THR A 86 -4.86 -12.28 -3.93
N THR A 87 -5.28 -12.94 -5.00
CA THR A 87 -6.10 -12.30 -6.04
C THR A 87 -7.55 -12.13 -5.61
N GLY A 88 -8.21 -13.16 -5.10
CA GLY A 88 -9.60 -13.03 -4.65
C GLY A 88 -9.73 -12.17 -3.39
N GLY A 89 -8.82 -12.32 -2.42
CA GLY A 89 -8.77 -11.44 -1.25
C GLY A 89 -8.55 -9.97 -1.62
N SER A 90 -7.76 -9.70 -2.66
CA SER A 90 -7.62 -8.36 -3.22
C SER A 90 -8.90 -7.84 -3.86
N GLY A 91 -9.72 -8.70 -4.46
CA GLY A 91 -11.05 -8.33 -4.97
C GLY A 91 -11.94 -7.71 -3.90
N PHE A 92 -11.99 -8.33 -2.72
CA PHE A 92 -12.73 -7.79 -1.57
C PHE A 92 -12.17 -6.44 -1.14
N GLY A 93 -10.84 -6.35 -1.05
CA GLY A 93 -10.15 -5.13 -0.66
C GLY A 93 -10.36 -3.97 -1.63
N ILE A 94 -10.36 -4.24 -2.93
CA ILE A 94 -10.63 -3.25 -3.99
C ILE A 94 -12.04 -2.68 -3.84
N ALA A 95 -13.05 -3.52 -3.56
CA ALA A 95 -14.39 -3.03 -3.23
C ALA A 95 -14.39 -2.20 -1.94
N GLY A 96 -13.62 -2.61 -0.93
CA GLY A 96 -13.39 -1.85 0.30
C GLY A 96 -12.78 -0.47 0.06
N LEU A 97 -11.87 -0.31 -0.91
CA LEU A 97 -11.29 0.99 -1.25
C LEU A 97 -12.36 1.99 -1.75
N VAL A 98 -13.37 1.51 -2.50
CA VAL A 98 -14.52 2.35 -2.90
C VAL A 98 -15.29 2.81 -1.65
N VAL A 99 -15.52 1.92 -0.69
CA VAL A 99 -16.17 2.28 0.58
C VAL A 99 -15.33 3.30 1.35
N GLY A 100 -14.02 3.12 1.43
CA GLY A 100 -13.12 4.07 2.09
C GLY A 100 -13.13 5.47 1.46
N ILE A 101 -13.24 5.53 0.13
CA ILE A 101 -13.40 6.80 -0.62
C ILE A 101 -14.76 7.43 -0.31
N GLU A 102 -15.85 6.67 -0.41
CA GLU A 102 -17.22 7.16 -0.17
C GLU A 102 -17.42 7.67 1.26
N ARG A 103 -16.82 6.98 2.24
CA ARG A 103 -16.83 7.35 3.65
C ARG A 103 -15.89 8.52 4.00
N GLY A 104 -15.04 8.94 3.06
CA GLY A 104 -14.02 9.96 3.30
C GLY A 104 -12.87 9.50 4.20
N PHE A 105 -12.72 8.20 4.44
CA PHE A 105 -11.56 7.64 5.15
C PHE A 105 -10.29 7.74 4.30
N ILE A 106 -10.45 7.69 2.98
CA ILE A 106 -9.38 7.81 1.99
C ILE A 106 -9.72 9.01 1.09
N PRO A 107 -8.79 9.96 0.90
CA PRO A 107 -8.99 11.03 -0.08
C PRO A 107 -9.23 10.44 -1.48
N ARG A 108 -10.25 10.92 -2.17
CA ARG A 108 -10.67 10.38 -3.48
C ARG A 108 -9.53 10.33 -4.50
N THR A 109 -8.71 11.38 -4.55
CA THR A 109 -7.53 11.46 -5.46
C THR A 109 -6.54 10.34 -5.20
N ASP A 110 -6.28 10.03 -3.93
CA ASP A 110 -5.31 9.03 -3.51
C ASP A 110 -5.87 7.63 -3.76
N GLY A 111 -7.15 7.43 -3.49
CA GLY A 111 -7.87 6.20 -3.79
C GLY A 111 -7.84 5.87 -5.30
N VAL A 112 -8.13 6.85 -6.16
CA VAL A 112 -8.05 6.70 -7.62
C VAL A 112 -6.62 6.40 -8.07
N ALA A 113 -5.61 7.05 -7.49
CA ALA A 113 -4.21 6.76 -7.78
C ALA A 113 -3.81 5.32 -7.40
N ARG A 114 -4.25 4.85 -6.22
CA ARG A 114 -4.05 3.45 -5.79
C ARG A 114 -4.71 2.47 -6.74
N LEU A 115 -5.93 2.75 -7.19
CA LEU A 115 -6.66 1.87 -8.10
C LEU A 115 -6.02 1.79 -9.49
N HIS A 116 -5.51 2.91 -10.02
CA HIS A 116 -4.70 2.89 -11.26
C HIS A 116 -3.47 1.99 -11.12
N ARG A 117 -2.75 2.12 -10.00
CA ARG A 117 -1.58 1.28 -9.71
C ARG A 117 -1.94 -0.21 -9.71
N ILE A 118 -3.03 -0.59 -9.03
CA ILE A 118 -3.52 -1.96 -8.96
C ILE A 118 -3.83 -2.50 -10.37
N VAL A 119 -4.59 -1.74 -11.16
CA VAL A 119 -5.01 -2.16 -12.51
C VAL A 119 -3.81 -2.26 -13.45
N ASP A 120 -2.87 -1.32 -13.39
CA ASP A 120 -1.65 -1.34 -14.19
C ASP A 120 -0.70 -2.50 -13.79
N TYR A 121 -0.72 -2.90 -12.52
CA TYR A 121 0.01 -4.08 -12.04
C TYR A 121 -0.65 -5.38 -12.56
N LEU A 122 -1.96 -5.52 -12.39
CA LEU A 122 -2.72 -6.71 -12.82
C LEU A 122 -2.66 -6.94 -14.33
N ALA A 123 -2.54 -5.88 -15.13
CA ALA A 123 -2.35 -5.97 -16.57
C ALA A 123 -1.03 -6.65 -16.97
N LYS A 124 0.00 -6.59 -16.12
CA LYS A 124 1.36 -7.10 -16.35
C LYS A 124 1.65 -8.41 -15.61
N ALA A 125 0.89 -8.71 -14.56
CA ALA A 125 1.03 -9.93 -13.79
C ALA A 125 0.73 -11.17 -14.64
N ASP A 126 1.25 -12.32 -14.22
CA ASP A 126 1.01 -13.60 -14.88
C ASP A 126 -0.50 -13.88 -14.97
N ARG A 127 -0.94 -14.26 -16.17
CA ARG A 127 -2.29 -14.71 -16.47
C ARG A 127 -2.24 -15.95 -17.35
N PHE A 128 -3.19 -16.85 -17.16
CA PHE A 128 -3.33 -18.11 -17.87
C PHE A 128 -4.68 -18.11 -18.56
N HIS A 129 -4.69 -17.93 -19.89
CA HIS A 129 -5.92 -17.71 -20.66
C HIS A 129 -6.79 -16.56 -20.12
N GLY A 130 -6.14 -15.47 -19.67
CA GLY A 130 -6.82 -14.30 -19.09
C GLY A 130 -7.11 -14.41 -17.60
N ILE A 131 -6.91 -15.58 -16.98
CA ILE A 131 -7.21 -15.85 -15.57
C ILE A 131 -5.97 -15.64 -14.71
N TRP A 132 -6.09 -14.92 -13.60
CA TRP A 132 -5.00 -14.75 -12.64
C TRP A 132 -4.84 -15.98 -11.74
N PRO A 133 -3.63 -16.28 -11.25
CA PRO A 133 -3.42 -17.33 -10.27
C PRO A 133 -3.99 -16.97 -8.90
N HIS A 134 -4.07 -17.96 -8.01
CA HIS A 134 -4.46 -17.77 -6.61
C HIS A 134 -3.53 -16.78 -5.89
N TRP A 135 -2.22 -17.03 -5.98
CA TRP A 135 -1.18 -16.21 -5.37
C TRP A 135 -0.19 -15.65 -6.39
N ILE A 136 0.29 -14.45 -6.11
CA ILE A 136 1.30 -13.75 -6.91
C ILE A 136 2.38 -13.22 -5.96
N HIS A 137 3.64 -13.36 -6.34
CA HIS A 137 4.73 -12.62 -5.70
C HIS A 137 4.58 -11.13 -6.03
N GLY A 138 4.15 -10.33 -5.05
CA GLY A 138 3.84 -8.89 -5.20
C GLY A 138 4.93 -8.06 -5.88
N PRO A 139 6.23 -8.26 -5.56
CA PRO A 139 7.29 -7.48 -6.20
C PRO A 139 7.50 -7.78 -7.69
N THR A 140 7.05 -8.94 -8.19
CA THR A 140 7.42 -9.42 -9.53
C THR A 140 6.25 -9.65 -10.48
N GLY A 141 5.02 -9.79 -9.97
CA GLY A 141 3.88 -10.19 -10.78
C GLY A 141 3.88 -11.66 -11.18
N LYS A 142 4.79 -12.48 -10.65
CA LYS A 142 4.91 -13.91 -10.98
C LYS A 142 4.07 -14.80 -10.09
N VAL A 143 3.49 -15.85 -10.67
CA VAL A 143 2.70 -16.84 -9.92
C VAL A 143 3.53 -17.43 -8.77
N LYS A 144 2.95 -17.44 -7.57
CA LYS A 144 3.38 -18.34 -6.49
C LYS A 144 2.43 -19.54 -6.50
N PRO A 145 2.91 -20.77 -6.75
CA PRO A 145 2.03 -21.94 -6.76
C PRO A 145 1.30 -22.16 -5.42
N PHE A 146 -0.01 -22.41 -5.47
CA PHE A 146 -0.84 -22.81 -4.33
C PHE A 146 -0.84 -24.35 -4.18
N GLY A 147 0.36 -24.91 -4.10
CA GLY A 147 0.61 -26.36 -4.18
C GLY A 147 1.20 -26.78 -5.53
N LEU A 148 1.53 -28.06 -5.66
CA LEU A 148 2.39 -28.54 -6.76
C LEU A 148 1.79 -28.33 -8.16
N LYS A 149 0.48 -28.51 -8.31
CA LYS A 149 -0.22 -28.44 -9.60
C LYS A 149 -1.08 -27.20 -9.77
N ASP A 150 -1.24 -26.43 -8.70
CA ASP A 150 -1.96 -25.17 -8.73
C ASP A 150 -0.96 -24.03 -8.96
N ASN A 151 -0.43 -23.96 -10.18
CA ASN A 151 0.58 -23.01 -10.62
C ASN A 151 0.13 -22.24 -11.87
N GLY A 152 -1.18 -22.24 -12.12
CA GLY A 152 -1.84 -21.66 -13.29
C GLY A 152 -2.92 -20.67 -12.87
N GLY A 153 -3.96 -20.53 -13.69
CA GLY A 153 -5.09 -19.64 -13.39
C GLY A 153 -6.05 -20.27 -12.39
N ASP A 154 -6.46 -19.48 -11.40
CA ASP A 154 -7.55 -19.80 -10.47
C ASP A 154 -8.78 -18.96 -10.86
N LEU A 155 -9.79 -19.63 -11.41
CA LEU A 155 -10.99 -18.96 -11.90
C LEU A 155 -11.89 -18.47 -10.77
N VAL A 156 -11.88 -19.12 -9.60
CA VAL A 156 -12.69 -18.69 -8.45
C VAL A 156 -12.12 -17.40 -7.88
N GLU A 157 -10.81 -17.37 -7.65
CA GLU A 157 -10.14 -16.17 -7.14
C GLU A 157 -10.21 -15.02 -8.14
N SER A 158 -10.05 -15.31 -9.44
CA SER A 158 -10.24 -14.31 -10.50
C SER A 158 -11.68 -13.77 -10.57
N ALA A 159 -12.69 -14.58 -10.24
CA ALA A 159 -14.07 -14.11 -10.18
C ALA A 159 -14.28 -13.13 -9.01
N PHE A 160 -13.73 -13.41 -7.84
CA PHE A 160 -13.75 -12.47 -6.70
C PHE A 160 -12.98 -11.17 -7.01
N LEU A 161 -11.81 -11.29 -7.64
CA LEU A 161 -11.03 -10.14 -8.09
C LEU A 161 -11.86 -9.26 -9.05
N MET A 162 -12.45 -9.88 -10.07
CA MET A 162 -13.24 -9.13 -11.04
C MET A 162 -14.52 -8.56 -10.47
N GLN A 163 -15.16 -9.21 -9.50
CA GLN A 163 -16.31 -8.64 -8.79
C GLN A 163 -15.94 -7.27 -8.18
N GLY A 164 -14.80 -7.18 -7.48
CA GLY A 164 -14.33 -5.92 -6.90
C GLY A 164 -13.97 -4.87 -7.96
N LEU A 165 -13.26 -5.28 -9.01
CA LEU A 165 -12.89 -4.38 -10.11
C LEU A 165 -14.11 -3.84 -10.86
N LEU A 166 -15.15 -4.65 -11.08
CA LEU A 166 -16.38 -4.19 -11.72
C LEU A 166 -17.12 -3.17 -10.84
N CYS A 167 -17.11 -3.31 -9.51
CA CYS A 167 -17.61 -2.25 -8.61
C CYS A 167 -16.87 -0.92 -8.84
N VAL A 168 -15.54 -0.96 -8.95
CA VAL A 168 -14.72 0.22 -9.24
C VAL A 168 -15.06 0.80 -10.60
N ARG A 169 -15.19 -0.03 -11.64
CA ARG A 169 -15.56 0.42 -12.99
C ARG A 169 -16.88 1.19 -12.95
N GLU A 170 -17.91 0.62 -12.33
CA GLU A 170 -19.24 1.26 -12.26
C GLU A 170 -19.24 2.52 -11.40
N TYR A 171 -18.44 2.57 -10.34
CA TYR A 171 -18.35 3.74 -9.47
C TYR A 171 -17.68 4.94 -10.17
N PHE A 172 -16.76 4.70 -11.11
CA PHE A 172 -15.94 5.74 -11.75
C PHE A 172 -16.27 6.02 -13.22
N LYS A 173 -17.15 5.25 -13.87
CA LYS A 173 -17.46 5.37 -15.32
C LYS A 173 -17.98 6.74 -15.76
N ASP A 174 -18.62 7.48 -14.86
CA ASP A 174 -19.19 8.81 -15.13
C ASP A 174 -18.43 9.94 -14.41
N GLY A 175 -17.23 9.64 -13.88
CA GLY A 175 -16.39 10.57 -13.15
C GLY A 175 -15.59 11.55 -14.03
N SER A 176 -14.50 12.06 -13.47
CA SER A 176 -13.48 12.83 -14.18
C SER A 176 -12.81 12.00 -15.29
N GLU A 177 -12.09 12.68 -16.19
CA GLU A 177 -11.37 11.99 -17.27
C GLU A 177 -10.34 10.95 -16.74
N ASN A 178 -9.69 11.22 -15.61
CA ASN A 178 -8.77 10.26 -14.97
C ASN A 178 -9.51 9.02 -14.43
N GLU A 179 -10.72 9.20 -13.91
CA GLU A 179 -11.58 8.12 -13.38
C GLU A 179 -12.19 7.29 -14.52
N LYS A 180 -12.61 7.92 -15.61
CA LYS A 180 -13.05 7.22 -16.83
C LYS A 180 -11.94 6.37 -17.45
N GLN A 181 -10.70 6.88 -17.44
CA GLN A 181 -9.53 6.12 -17.88
C GLN A 181 -9.32 4.86 -17.02
N LEU A 182 -9.47 4.98 -15.69
CA LEU A 182 -9.42 3.83 -14.79
C LEU A 182 -10.50 2.80 -15.15
N ALA A 183 -11.76 3.25 -15.31
CA ALA A 183 -12.87 2.37 -15.69
C ALA A 183 -12.63 1.67 -17.04
N THR A 184 -12.05 2.38 -18.01
CA THR A 184 -11.68 1.83 -19.32
C THR A 184 -10.60 0.76 -19.21
N LYS A 185 -9.55 0.98 -18.42
CA LYS A 185 -8.50 -0.03 -18.17
C LYS A 185 -9.09 -1.30 -17.54
N ILE A 186 -10.01 -1.14 -16.60
CA ILE A 186 -10.70 -2.27 -15.97
C ILE A 186 -11.55 -3.03 -16.98
N ASP A 187 -12.30 -2.34 -17.85
CA ASP A 187 -13.09 -3.00 -18.90
C ASP A 187 -12.22 -3.81 -19.86
N GLY A 188 -11.01 -3.32 -20.15
CA GLY A 188 -10.01 -4.05 -20.95
C GLY A 188 -9.43 -5.28 -20.25
N LEU A 189 -9.45 -5.35 -18.91
CA LEU A 189 -9.09 -6.56 -18.17
C LEU A 189 -10.25 -7.57 -18.08
N TRP A 190 -11.48 -7.08 -18.05
CA TRP A 190 -12.70 -7.89 -17.93
C TRP A 190 -13.02 -8.68 -19.21
N ARG A 191 -12.73 -8.12 -20.38
CA ARG A 191 -13.05 -8.71 -21.69
C ARG A 191 -11.96 -9.65 -22.20
#